data_AF-A0A147KF86-F1
#
_entry.id   AF-A0A147KF86-F1
#
_cell.length_a   1.000
_cell.length_b   1.000
_cell.length_c   1.000
_cell.angle_alpha   90.00
_cell.angle_beta   90.00
_cell.angle_gamma   90.00
#
_symmetry.space_group_name_H-M   'P 1'
#
loop_
_entity.id
_entity.type
_entity.pdbx_description
1 polymer ?
#
loop_
_entity_poly.entity_id
_entity_poly.type
_entity_poly.pdbx_seq_one_letter_code
_entity_poly.pdbx_strand_id
1 'polypeptide(L)'
;MVDWQRILQGVGAFAQGMAYAMTVNRWLELDDQSAFAEMINYVATSSVGEIDVMDAVLLQAAVTNFDVDERLRLVKFYTVFKMAEGERFGQFRGFPA
;
A
#
# COMPACT_ATOMS: atom_id res chain seq x y z
N MET A 1 4.43 3.07 14.83
CA MET A 1 3.57 1.86 14.79
C MET A 1 2.20 2.28 14.28
N VAL A 2 1.84 1.79 13.09
CA VAL A 2 0.59 2.11 12.40
C VAL A 2 -0.65 1.67 13.19
N ASP A 3 -1.63 2.57 13.37
CA ASP A 3 -2.96 2.24 13.91
C ASP A 3 -3.86 1.69 12.79
N TRP A 4 -3.76 0.38 12.56
CA TRP A 4 -4.53 -0.31 11.53
C TRP A 4 -6.03 -0.36 11.79
N GLN A 5 -6.44 -0.33 13.06
CA GLN A 5 -7.86 -0.34 13.38
C GLN A 5 -8.53 0.93 12.86
N ARG A 6 -7.86 2.08 13.00
CA ARG A 6 -8.32 3.35 12.45
C ARG A 6 -8.26 3.39 10.91
N ILE A 7 -7.20 2.84 10.31
CA ILE A 7 -7.04 2.83 8.85
C ILE A 7 -8.12 1.98 8.17
N LEU A 8 -8.38 0.78 8.69
CA LEU A 8 -9.27 -0.18 8.05
C LEU A 8 -10.76 0.19 8.17
N GLN A 9 -11.12 1.05 9.13
CA GLN A 9 -12.47 1.64 9.19
C GLN A 9 -12.79 2.48 7.94
N GLY A 10 -11.78 3.06 7.27
CA GLY A 10 -11.97 3.84 6.05
C GLY A 10 -12.09 3.01 4.77
N VAL A 11 -11.67 1.74 4.79
CA VAL A 11 -11.52 0.89 3.58
C VAL A 11 -12.73 -0.02 3.33
N GLY A 12 -13.71 -0.08 4.25
CA GLY A 12 -14.98 -0.81 4.05
C GLY A 12 -14.91 -2.35 4.10
N ALA A 13 -13.71 -2.94 4.07
CA ALA A 13 -13.47 -4.39 4.11
C ALA A 13 -12.53 -4.80 5.25
N PHE A 14 -13.05 -4.83 6.49
CA PHE A 14 -12.23 -4.96 7.72
C PHE A 14 -11.34 -6.22 7.80
N ALA A 15 -11.85 -7.39 7.41
CA ALA A 15 -11.09 -8.66 7.53
C ALA A 15 -9.99 -8.82 6.47
N GLN A 16 -10.28 -8.48 5.21
CA GLN A 16 -9.27 -8.47 4.14
C GLN A 16 -8.24 -7.36 4.38
N GLY A 17 -8.68 -6.21 4.89
CA GLY A 17 -7.83 -5.10 5.30
C GLY A 17 -6.70 -5.50 6.26
N MET A 18 -6.97 -6.39 7.22
CA MET A 18 -5.95 -6.84 8.18
C MET A 18 -4.81 -7.63 7.53
N ALA A 19 -5.08 -8.41 6.48
CA ALA A 19 -4.02 -9.11 5.74
C ALA A 19 -3.10 -8.12 5.02
N TYR A 20 -3.67 -7.10 4.37
CA TYR A 20 -2.89 -6.07 3.69
C TYR A 20 -2.14 -5.16 4.67
N ALA A 21 -2.72 -4.86 5.83
CA ALA A 21 -2.05 -4.18 6.93
C ALA A 21 -0.77 -4.91 7.38
N MET A 22 -0.84 -6.25 7.51
CA MET A 22 0.35 -7.04 7.83
C MET A 22 1.39 -7.00 6.72
N THR A 23 0.97 -7.00 5.45
CA THR A 23 1.88 -6.84 4.31
C THR A 23 2.60 -5.49 4.34
N VAL A 24 1.89 -4.40 4.60
CA VAL A 24 2.51 -3.07 4.68
C VAL A 24 3.44 -2.96 5.90
N ASN A 25 3.05 -3.50 7.06
CA ASN A 25 3.94 -3.57 8.23
C ASN A 25 5.23 -4.32 7.93
N ARG A 26 5.13 -5.47 7.24
CA ARG A 26 6.32 -6.22 6.81
C ARG A 26 7.21 -5.36 5.92
N TRP A 27 6.65 -4.64 4.94
CA TRP A 27 7.44 -3.74 4.10
C TRP A 27 8.13 -2.63 4.90
N LEU A 28 7.48 -2.09 5.94
CA LEU A 28 8.08 -1.07 6.81
C LEU A 28 9.28 -1.59 7.62
N GLU A 29 9.34 -2.89 7.89
CA GLU A 29 10.43 -3.54 8.61
C GLU A 29 11.62 -3.90 7.70
N LEU A 30 11.41 -3.98 6.38
CA LEU A 30 12.46 -4.28 5.42
C LEU A 30 13.37 -3.08 5.16
N ASP A 31 14.56 -3.34 4.61
CA ASP A 31 15.35 -2.29 3.96
C ASP A 31 14.69 -1.84 2.64
N ASP A 32 15.12 -0.69 2.12
CA ASP A 32 14.49 -0.08 0.94
C ASP A 32 14.56 -0.96 -0.32
N GLN A 33 15.65 -1.72 -0.51
CA GLN A 33 15.81 -2.58 -1.68
C GLN A 33 14.89 -3.80 -1.59
N SER A 34 14.81 -4.42 -0.42
CA SER A 34 13.92 -5.56 -0.18
C SER A 34 12.45 -5.17 -0.27
N ALA A 35 12.07 -4.03 0.34
CA ALA A 35 10.70 -3.51 0.26
C ALA A 35 10.31 -3.20 -1.19
N PHE A 36 11.20 -2.57 -1.96
CA PHE A 36 10.99 -2.32 -3.38
C PHE A 36 10.71 -3.62 -4.14
N ALA A 37 11.59 -4.62 -4.01
CA ALA A 37 11.44 -5.89 -4.72
C ALA A 37 10.12 -6.59 -4.38
N GLU A 38 9.72 -6.60 -3.11
CA GLU A 38 8.45 -7.20 -2.69
C GLU A 38 7.24 -6.46 -3.25
N MET A 39 7.24 -5.13 -3.28
CA MET A 39 6.15 -4.34 -3.85
C MET A 39 5.99 -4.58 -5.36
N ILE A 40 7.10 -4.61 -6.11
CA ILE A 40 7.06 -4.94 -7.55
C ILE A 40 6.49 -6.34 -7.76
N ASN A 41 6.97 -7.33 -6.99
CA ASN A 41 6.49 -8.70 -7.11
C ASN A 41 5.00 -8.85 -6.72
N TYR A 42 4.57 -8.15 -5.67
CA TYR A 42 3.17 -8.11 -5.27
C TYR A 42 2.30 -7.59 -6.42
N VAL A 43 2.64 -6.42 -6.98
CA VAL A 43 1.90 -5.84 -8.11
C VAL A 43 1.95 -6.75 -9.33
N ALA A 44 3.02 -7.48 -9.60
CA ALA A 44 3.10 -8.38 -10.75
C ALA A 44 2.21 -9.63 -10.61
N THR A 45 2.03 -10.13 -9.39
CA THR A 45 1.42 -11.45 -9.13
C THR A 45 -0.01 -11.38 -8.60
N SER A 46 -0.41 -10.27 -7.98
CA SER A 46 -1.75 -10.11 -7.42
C SER A 46 -2.83 -9.97 -8.50
N SER A 47 -4.06 -10.29 -8.12
CA SER A 47 -5.25 -9.97 -8.90
C SER A 47 -5.54 -8.47 -8.87
N VAL A 48 -6.36 -8.00 -9.82
CA VAL A 48 -6.76 -6.59 -9.90
C VAL A 48 -7.47 -6.13 -8.62
N GLY A 49 -8.36 -6.95 -8.07
CA GLY A 49 -9.08 -6.60 -6.83
C GLY A 49 -8.16 -6.47 -5.61
N GLU A 50 -7.12 -7.31 -5.51
CA GLU A 50 -6.13 -7.20 -4.43
C GLU A 50 -5.30 -5.92 -4.57
N ILE A 51 -4.96 -5.53 -5.80
CA ILE A 51 -4.26 -4.26 -6.08
C ILE A 51 -5.12 -3.06 -5.70
N ASP A 52 -6.40 -3.05 -6.08
CA ASP A 52 -7.31 -1.95 -5.74
C ASP A 52 -7.46 -1.81 -4.20
N VAL A 53 -7.51 -2.92 -3.45
CA VAL A 53 -7.55 -2.86 -1.99
C VAL A 53 -6.23 -2.40 -1.38
N MET A 54 -5.08 -2.89 -1.88
CA MET A 54 -3.77 -2.45 -1.41
C MET A 54 -3.51 -0.96 -1.69
N ASP A 55 -3.97 -0.44 -2.85
CA ASP A 55 -3.95 0.99 -3.19
C ASP A 55 -4.67 1.82 -2.12
N ALA A 56 -5.90 1.43 -1.77
CA ALA A 56 -6.68 2.09 -0.72
C ALA A 56 -6.00 2.01 0.65
N VAL A 57 -5.42 0.86 1.01
CA VAL A 57 -4.72 0.66 2.30
C VAL A 57 -3.47 1.53 2.39
N LEU A 58 -2.63 1.55 1.36
CA LEU A 58 -1.40 2.36 1.33
C LEU A 58 -1.73 3.85 1.37
N LEU A 59 -2.71 4.31 0.58
CA LEU A 59 -3.15 5.70 0.59
C LEU A 59 -3.66 6.09 1.98
N GLN A 60 -4.55 5.29 2.56
CA GLN A 60 -5.11 5.55 3.87
C GLN A 60 -4.04 5.55 4.97
N ALA A 61 -3.08 4.62 4.92
CA ALA A 61 -1.94 4.58 5.84
C ALA A 61 -1.08 5.84 5.71
N ALA A 62 -0.76 6.26 4.49
CA ALA A 62 0.05 7.46 4.26
C ALA A 62 -0.65 8.76 4.74
N VAL A 63 -1.97 8.89 4.59
CA VAL A 63 -2.69 10.10 5.00
C VAL A 63 -3.04 10.15 6.49
N THR A 64 -3.08 9.01 7.17
CA THR A 64 -3.47 8.94 8.59
C THR A 64 -2.33 8.64 9.56
N ASN A 65 -1.14 8.29 9.08
CA ASN A 65 0.03 8.12 9.94
C ASN A 65 0.58 9.49 10.39
N PHE A 66 0.68 9.69 11.70
CA PHE A 66 1.16 10.95 12.29
C PHE A 66 2.65 10.93 12.60
N ASP A 67 3.30 9.76 12.59
CA ASP A 67 4.75 9.66 12.65
C ASP A 67 5.34 10.15 11.31
N VAL A 68 6.21 11.16 11.36
CA VAL A 68 6.70 11.84 10.15
C VAL A 68 7.58 10.92 9.31
N ASP A 69 8.46 10.15 9.95
CA ASP A 69 9.41 9.28 9.26
C ASP A 69 8.70 8.09 8.63
N GLU A 70 7.79 7.47 9.39
CA GLU A 70 6.94 6.36 8.92
C GLU A 70 6.01 6.83 7.79
N ARG A 71 5.43 8.04 7.92
CA ARG A 71 4.60 8.63 6.86
C ARG A 71 5.38 8.88 5.58
N LEU A 72 6.59 9.46 5.65
CA LEU A 72 7.43 9.68 4.46
C LEU A 72 7.76 8.34 3.77
N ARG A 73 8.01 7.29 4.54
CA ARG A 73 8.23 5.95 4.01
C ARG A 73 6.98 5.38 3.33
N LEU A 74 5.81 5.53 3.94
CA LEU A 74 4.54 5.11 3.35
C LEU A 74 4.22 5.86 2.05
N VAL A 75 4.52 7.16 1.96
CA VAL A 75 4.37 7.93 0.71
C VAL A 75 5.29 7.38 -0.40
N LYS A 76 6.52 7.00 -0.07
CA LYS A 76 7.43 6.34 -1.02
C LYS A 76 6.86 4.99 -1.47
N PHE A 77 6.37 4.17 -0.55
CA PHE A 77 5.75 2.87 -0.87
C PHE A 77 4.55 3.04 -1.80
N TYR A 78 3.65 3.98 -1.49
CA TYR A 78 2.53 4.31 -2.35
C TYR A 78 2.98 4.69 -3.76
N THR A 79 3.99 5.56 -3.87
CA THR A 79 4.53 5.99 -5.18
C THR A 79 5.10 4.83 -5.98
N VAL A 80 5.93 3.98 -5.36
CA VAL A 80 6.50 2.78 -6.00
C VAL A 80 5.39 1.83 -6.46
N PHE A 81 4.39 1.62 -5.62
CA PHE A 81 3.24 0.79 -5.93
C PHE A 81 2.48 1.31 -7.17
N LYS A 82 2.22 2.62 -7.25
CA LYS A 82 1.57 3.23 -8.43
C LYS A 82 2.42 3.13 -9.69
N MET A 83 3.74 3.29 -9.58
CA MET A 83 4.64 3.11 -10.72
C MET A 83 4.57 1.68 -11.26
N ALA A 84 4.65 0.68 -10.37
CA ALA A 84 4.52 -0.72 -10.74
C ALA A 84 3.16 -1.04 -11.36
N GLU A 85 2.08 -0.44 -10.84
CA GLU A 85 0.74 -0.56 -11.41
C GLU A 85 0.66 0.03 -12.81
N GLY A 86 1.21 1.23 -13.00
CA GLY A 86 1.28 1.91 -14.28
C GLY A 86 2.03 1.10 -15.33
N GLU A 87 3.16 0.50 -14.97
CA GLU A 87 3.92 -0.42 -15.84
C GLU A 87 3.12 -1.67 -16.20
N ARG A 88 2.40 -2.27 -15.23
CA ARG A 88 1.66 -3.52 -15.46
C ARG A 88 0.40 -3.32 -16.31
N PHE A 89 -0.35 -2.26 -16.05
CA PHE A 89 -1.69 -2.06 -16.65
C PHE A 89 -1.73 -0.95 -17.71
N GLY A 90 -0.65 -0.19 -17.89
CA GLY A 90 -0.58 0.95 -18.82
C GLY A 90 -1.39 2.17 -18.37
N GLN A 91 -1.88 2.18 -17.13
CA GLN A 91 -2.67 3.28 -16.56
C GLN A 91 -2.52 3.35 -15.03
N PHE A 92 -2.60 4.55 -14.48
CA PHE A 92 -2.73 4.76 -13.03
C PHE A 92 -4.20 4.64 -12.64
N ARG A 93 -4.56 3.60 -11.88
CA ARG A 93 -5.94 3.40 -11.42
C ARG A 93 -6.16 4.16 -10.10
N GLY A 94 -7.39 4.30 -9.64
CA GLY A 94 -7.68 4.88 -8.31
C GLY A 94 -7.60 6.41 -8.19
N PHE A 95 -7.18 7.13 -9.24
CA PHE A 95 -7.35 8.57 -9.34
C PHE A 95 -8.67 8.89 -10.06
N PRO A 96 -9.49 9.84 -9.59
CA PRO A 96 -10.63 10.31 -10.37
C PRO A 96 -10.13 10.89 -11.70
N ALA A 97 -10.78 10.48 -12.80
CA ALA A 97 -10.53 11.00 -14.14
C ALA A 97 -10.92 12.49 -14.27
#